data_AF-A0A2V9BJY1-F1
#
_entry.id   AF-A0A2V9BJY1-F1
#
_cell.length_a   1.000
_cell.length_b   1.000
_cell.length_c   1.000
_cell.angle_alpha   90.00
_cell.angle_beta   90.00
_cell.angle_gamma   90.00
#
_symmetry.space_group_name_H-M   'P 1'
#
loop_
_entity.id
_entity.type
_entity.pdbx_description
1 polymer ?
#
loop_
_entity_poly.entity_id
_entity_poly.type
_entity_poly.pdbx_seq_one_letter_code
_entity_poly.pdbx_strand_id
1 'polypeptide(L)'
;MKRAVNKPSHVTHGNVLGDLSFSPEEETALKFKAELYGAILKYARKYSQKELQVILGEPQPRVSELLNGKIANKSVDKLLLYAGRLGIEAKARFAQTHRPMMDRDVALADSKS
;
A
#
# COMPACT_ATOMS: atom_id res chain seq x y z
N MET A 1 21.67 -11.89 -41.17
CA MET A 1 20.99 -11.88 -39.86
C MET A 1 20.71 -10.43 -39.47
N LYS A 2 19.44 -9.99 -39.38
CA LYS A 2 19.08 -8.60 -39.04
C LYS A 2 18.85 -8.49 -37.52
N ARG A 3 19.62 -7.65 -36.82
CA ARG A 3 19.43 -7.34 -35.39
C ARG A 3 18.29 -6.33 -35.25
N ALA A 4 17.27 -6.67 -34.46
CA ALA A 4 16.20 -5.75 -34.09
C ALA A 4 16.73 -4.71 -33.09
N VAL A 5 16.49 -3.44 -33.40
CA VAL A 5 16.78 -2.30 -32.52
C VAL A 5 15.80 -2.34 -31.35
N ASN A 6 16.31 -2.60 -30.15
CA ASN A 6 15.52 -2.53 -28.91
C ASN A 6 15.30 -1.06 -28.55
N LYS A 7 14.07 -0.56 -28.70
CA LYS A 7 13.66 0.76 -28.19
C LYS A 7 13.44 0.62 -26.68
N PRO A 8 14.04 1.48 -25.84
CA PRO A 8 13.73 1.47 -24.41
C PRO A 8 12.27 1.89 -24.22
N SER A 9 11.43 0.94 -23.80
CA SER A 9 9.97 1.11 -23.64
C SER A 9 9.54 1.75 -22.32
N HIS A 10 10.47 2.17 -21.46
CA HIS A 10 10.08 2.81 -20.20
C HIS A 10 11.16 3.75 -19.68
N VAL A 11 10.79 5.02 -19.47
CA VAL A 11 11.60 6.01 -18.77
C VAL A 11 11.04 6.17 -17.37
N THR A 12 11.73 5.62 -16.37
CA THR A 12 11.34 5.72 -14.97
C THR A 12 11.72 7.09 -14.40
N HIS A 13 10.77 8.01 -14.35
CA HIS A 13 10.89 9.24 -13.56
C HIS A 13 10.45 8.96 -12.12
N GLY A 14 11.33 8.31 -11.35
CA GLY A 14 11.28 8.33 -9.89
C GLY A 14 10.09 7.64 -9.23
N ASN A 15 10.07 6.30 -9.22
CA ASN A 15 9.62 5.54 -8.05
C ASN A 15 10.08 4.08 -8.20
N VAL A 16 10.85 3.57 -7.25
CA VAL A 16 11.33 2.17 -7.25
C VAL A 16 10.20 1.12 -7.12
N LEU A 17 8.94 1.56 -6.96
CA LEU A 17 7.75 0.69 -6.98
C LEU A 17 7.22 0.38 -8.40
N GLY A 18 7.68 1.06 -9.45
CA GLY A 18 7.24 0.81 -10.83
C GLY A 18 7.84 -0.45 -11.48
N ASP A 19 8.86 -1.05 -10.86
CA ASP A 19 9.58 -2.23 -11.38
C ASP A 19 8.97 -3.57 -10.93
N LEU A 20 7.91 -3.52 -10.14
CA LEU A 20 7.07 -4.68 -9.82
C LEU A 20 5.77 -4.51 -10.61
N SER A 21 5.34 -5.54 -11.32
CA SER A 21 4.16 -5.56 -12.20
C SER A 21 2.82 -5.42 -11.45
N PHE A 22 2.67 -4.38 -10.62
CA PHE A 22 1.45 -4.08 -9.88
C PHE A 22 0.47 -3.29 -10.76
N SER A 23 -0.82 -3.60 -10.63
CA SER A 23 -1.85 -2.75 -11.21
C SER A 23 -1.92 -1.39 -10.48
N PRO A 24 -2.45 -0.32 -11.10
CA PRO A 24 -2.65 0.98 -10.42
C PRO A 24 -3.47 0.86 -9.13
N GLU A 25 -4.43 -0.06 -9.10
CA GLU A 25 -5.26 -0.37 -7.92
C GLU A 25 -4.43 -1.02 -6.81
N GLU A 26 -3.58 -1.99 -7.17
CA GLU A 26 -2.67 -2.67 -6.23
C GLU A 26 -1.64 -1.69 -5.66
N GLU A 27 -1.08 -0.82 -6.51
CA GLU A 27 -0.13 0.20 -6.08
C GLU A 27 -0.78 1.18 -5.10
N THR A 28 -2.01 1.61 -5.37
CA THR A 28 -2.79 2.49 -4.47
C THR A 28 -3.01 1.84 -3.11
N ALA A 29 -3.47 0.58 -3.10
CA ALA A 29 -3.70 -0.16 -1.86
C ALA A 29 -2.40 -0.39 -1.08
N LEU A 30 -1.31 -0.73 -1.78
CA LEU A 30 -0.02 -1.01 -1.14
C LEU A 30 0.60 0.25 -0.52
N LYS A 31 0.57 1.38 -1.22
CA LYS A 31 1.04 2.68 -0.69
C LYS A 31 0.28 3.06 0.58
N PHE A 32 -1.06 3.02 0.54
CA PHE A 32 -1.88 3.36 1.69
C PHE A 32 -1.62 2.44 2.89
N LYS A 33 -1.56 1.12 2.65
CA LYS A 33 -1.22 0.15 3.70
C LYS A 33 0.16 0.45 4.30
N ALA A 34 1.18 0.67 3.47
CA ALA A 34 2.55 0.91 3.91
C ALA A 34 2.65 2.13 4.83
N GLU A 35 2.00 3.25 4.48
CA GLU A 35 1.95 4.45 5.31
C GLU A 35 1.27 4.18 6.67
N LEU A 36 0.08 3.59 6.64
CA LEU A 36 -0.69 3.27 7.85
C LEU A 36 0.09 2.32 8.77
N TYR A 37 0.71 1.29 8.21
CA TYR A 37 1.51 0.33 8.96
C TYR A 37 2.80 0.95 9.54
N GLY A 38 3.46 1.84 8.79
CA GLY A 38 4.59 2.61 9.31
C GLY A 38 4.22 3.42 10.56
N ALA A 39 3.05 4.05 10.54
CA ALA A 39 2.51 4.75 11.72
C ALA A 39 2.25 3.79 12.89
N ILE A 40 1.63 2.63 12.64
CA ILE A 40 1.40 1.60 13.66
C ILE A 40 2.72 1.13 14.27
N LEU A 41 3.71 0.76 13.46
CA LEU A 41 5.01 0.28 13.93
C LEU A 41 5.73 1.31 14.81
N LYS A 42 5.67 2.60 14.44
CA LYS A 42 6.29 3.70 15.19
C LYS A 42 5.83 3.72 16.66
N TYR A 43 4.55 3.45 16.91
CA TYR A 43 4.01 3.45 18.28
C TYR A 43 4.02 2.07 18.91
N ALA A 44 3.77 1.00 18.15
CA ALA A 44 3.78 -0.37 18.64
C ALA A 44 5.14 -0.76 19.24
N ARG A 45 6.25 -0.31 18.64
CA ARG A 45 7.62 -0.58 19.13
C ARG A 45 7.95 0.01 20.51
N LYS A 46 7.08 0.87 21.06
CA LYS A 46 7.23 1.43 22.41
C LYS A 46 6.75 0.47 23.50
N TYR A 47 6.08 -0.61 23.11
CA TYR A 47 5.50 -1.59 24.01
C TYR A 47 6.18 -2.95 23.82
N SER A 48 6.19 -3.76 24.87
CA SER A 48 6.57 -5.16 24.78
C SER A 48 5.55 -5.97 23.98
N GLN A 49 5.96 -7.13 23.46
CA GLN A 49 5.03 -8.04 22.78
C GLN A 49 3.87 -8.50 23.68
N LYS A 50 4.07 -8.58 25.00
CA LYS A 50 3.01 -8.97 25.94
C LYS A 50 1.97 -7.86 26.10
N GLU A 51 2.41 -6.61 26.22
CA GLU A 51 1.51 -5.45 26.27
C GLU A 51 0.76 -5.30 24.95
N LEU A 52 1.42 -5.49 23.81
CA LEU A 52 0.75 -5.44 22.50
C LEU A 52 -0.30 -6.53 22.33
N GLN A 53 -0.14 -7.72 22.91
CA GLN A 53 -1.21 -8.73 22.88
C GLN A 53 -2.48 -8.22 23.58
N VAL A 54 -2.32 -7.50 24.68
CA VAL A 54 -3.43 -6.91 25.44
C VAL A 54 -4.03 -5.73 24.68
N ILE A 55 -3.21 -4.74 24.31
CA ILE A 55 -3.65 -3.52 23.60
C ILE A 55 -4.32 -3.88 22.28
N LEU A 56 -3.67 -4.74 21.49
CA LEU A 56 -4.16 -5.13 20.18
C LEU A 56 -5.20 -6.24 20.27
N GLY A 57 -5.46 -6.87 21.41
CA GLY A 57 -6.39 -8.00 21.54
C GLY A 57 -6.06 -9.14 20.58
N GLU A 58 -4.77 -9.49 20.47
CA GLU A 58 -4.24 -10.47 19.52
C GLU A 58 -3.29 -11.45 20.22
N PRO A 59 -3.18 -12.70 19.76
CA PRO A 59 -2.22 -13.65 20.32
C PRO A 59 -0.78 -13.31 19.88
N GLN A 60 0.20 -13.76 20.66
CA GLN A 60 1.62 -13.50 20.44
C GLN A 60 2.11 -13.76 19.00
N PRO A 61 1.71 -14.82 18.29
CA PRO A 61 2.11 -15.04 16.89
C PRO A 61 1.69 -13.88 15.99
N ARG A 62 0.48 -13.34 16.17
CA ARG A 62 -0.04 -12.24 15.36
C ARG A 62 0.66 -10.91 15.65
N VAL A 63 1.01 -10.68 16.91
CA VAL A 63 1.84 -9.55 17.33
C VAL A 63 3.23 -9.65 16.72
N SER A 64 3.83 -10.84 16.73
CA SER A 64 5.13 -11.09 16.08
C SER A 64 5.08 -10.83 14.57
N GLU A 65 4.04 -11.32 13.89
CA GLU A 65 3.83 -11.02 12.46
C GLU A 65 3.71 -9.52 12.19
N LEU A 66 2.98 -8.80 13.06
CA LEU A 66 2.82 -7.35 12.95
C LEU A 66 4.16 -6.64 13.11
N LEU A 67 5.03 -7.05 14.03
CA LEU A 67 6.31 -6.36 14.25
C LEU A 67 7.37 -6.68 13.19
N ASN A 68 7.27 -7.87 12.57
CA ASN A 68 8.26 -8.41 11.63
C ASN A 68 7.92 -8.17 10.14
N GLY A 69 7.05 -7.21 9.82
CA GLY A 69 6.87 -6.81 8.42
C GLY A 69 5.85 -7.59 7.60
N LYS A 70 5.04 -8.48 8.20
CA LYS A 70 4.03 -9.27 7.44
C LYS A 70 2.74 -8.47 7.14
N ILE A 71 2.93 -7.28 6.57
CA ILE A 71 1.88 -6.30 6.23
C ILE A 71 1.06 -6.69 4.99
N ALA A 72 1.69 -7.30 3.98
CA ALA A 72 1.03 -7.64 2.71
C ALA A 72 -0.25 -8.48 2.92
N ASN A 73 -0.24 -9.32 3.96
CA ASN A 73 -1.33 -10.22 4.31
C ASN A 73 -2.41 -9.58 5.20
N LYS A 74 -2.32 -8.27 5.48
CA LYS A 74 -3.29 -7.54 6.32
C LYS A 74 -4.19 -6.68 5.43
N SER A 75 -5.49 -6.70 5.70
CA SER A 75 -6.44 -5.76 5.10
C SER A 75 -6.23 -4.36 5.67
N VAL A 76 -6.70 -3.35 4.93
CA VAL A 76 -6.71 -1.96 5.42
C VAL A 76 -7.52 -1.86 6.71
N ASP A 77 -8.70 -2.47 6.77
CA ASP A 77 -9.56 -2.49 7.96
C ASP A 77 -8.85 -3.05 9.19
N LYS A 78 -8.06 -4.11 9.02
CA LYS A 78 -7.31 -4.69 10.14
C LYS A 78 -6.23 -3.74 10.66
N LEU A 79 -5.57 -3.01 9.75
CA LEU A 79 -4.58 -1.99 10.14
C LEU A 79 -5.27 -0.81 10.83
N LEU A 80 -6.42 -0.34 10.35
CA LEU A 80 -7.20 0.72 11.01
C LEU A 80 -7.66 0.29 12.41
N LEU A 81 -8.08 -0.96 12.59
CA LEU A 81 -8.40 -1.51 13.91
C LEU A 81 -7.19 -1.42 14.86
N TYR A 82 -5.99 -1.80 14.42
CA TYR A 82 -4.78 -1.69 15.25
C TYR A 82 -4.40 -0.24 15.53
N ALA A 83 -4.53 0.64 14.55
CA ALA A 83 -4.32 2.08 14.74
C ALA A 83 -5.26 2.61 15.83
N GLY A 84 -6.55 2.30 15.76
CA GLY A 84 -7.54 2.69 16.77
C GLY A 84 -7.22 2.12 18.16
N ARG A 85 -6.84 0.84 18.25
CA ARG A 85 -6.41 0.21 19.52
C ARG A 85 -5.16 0.86 20.13
N LEU A 86 -4.27 1.39 19.31
CA LEU A 86 -3.09 2.14 19.74
C LEU A 86 -3.36 3.64 19.98
N GLY A 87 -4.61 4.10 19.84
CA GLY A 87 -4.97 5.51 19.98
C GLY A 87 -4.43 6.39 18.84
N ILE A 88 -4.14 5.81 17.68
CA ILE A 88 -3.65 6.54 16.51
C ILE A 88 -4.85 7.06 15.72
N GLU A 89 -4.94 8.38 15.58
CA GLU A 89 -5.87 9.02 14.65
C GLU A 89 -5.33 8.93 13.22
N ALA A 90 -5.98 8.15 12.35
CA ALA A 90 -5.61 8.04 10.95
C ALA A 90 -6.22 9.18 10.13
N LYS A 91 -5.38 9.99 9.47
CA LYS A 91 -5.80 11.04 8.52
C LYS A 91 -5.30 10.71 7.13
N ALA A 92 -6.19 10.73 6.15
CA ALA A 92 -5.87 10.47 4.75
C ALA A 92 -6.11 11.72 3.91
N ARG A 93 -5.29 11.88 2.85
CA ARG A 93 -5.56 12.84 1.78
C ARG A 93 -5.74 12.07 0.48
N PHE A 94 -6.85 12.32 -0.21
CA PHE A 94 -7.19 11.66 -1.47
C PHE A 94 -7.06 12.67 -2.61
N ALA A 95 -6.08 12.45 -3.48
CA ALA A 95 -5.86 13.26 -4.67
C ALA A 95 -6.06 12.40 -5.92
N GLN A 96 -6.75 12.94 -6.92
CA GLN A 96 -6.98 12.24 -8.18
C GLN A 96 -5.77 12.42 -9.12
N THR A 97 -4.85 11.46 -9.15
CA THR A 97 -3.58 11.57 -9.91
C THR A 97 -3.64 10.91 -11.30
N HIS A 98 -4.58 9.99 -11.54
CA HIS A 98 -4.69 9.23 -12.80
C HIS A 98 -5.78 9.74 -13.76
N ARG A 99 -6.33 10.94 -13.52
CA ARG A 99 -7.43 11.51 -14.32
C ARG A 99 -7.16 11.54 -15.83
N PRO A 100 -5.97 11.94 -16.33
CA PRO A 100 -5.72 11.98 -17.78
C PRO A 100 -5.71 10.61 -18.46
N MET A 101 -5.44 9.53 -17.70
CA MET A 101 -5.53 8.16 -18.22
C MET A 101 -6.98 7.71 -18.32
N MET A 102 -7.77 7.94 -17.26
CA MET A 102 -9.20 7.64 -17.24
C MET A 102 -9.97 8.39 -18.34
N ASP A 103 -9.70 9.68 -18.54
CA ASP A 103 -10.35 10.49 -19.57
C ASP A 103 -10.09 9.94 -20.99
N ARG A 104 -8.91 9.33 -21.23
CA ARG A 104 -8.59 8.64 -22.49
C ARG A 104 -9.38 7.36 -22.65
N ASP A 105 -9.43 6.54 -21.60
CA ASP A 105 -10.12 5.25 -21.61
C ASP A 105 -11.63 5.43 -21.85
N VAL A 106 -12.23 6.47 -21.25
CA VAL A 106 -13.63 6.85 -21.48
C VAL A 106 -13.85 7.31 -22.92
N ALA A 107 -13.01 8.20 -23.46
CA ALA A 107 -13.12 8.67 -24.85
C ALA A 107 -12.98 7.53 -25.88
N LEU A 108 -12.14 6.53 -25.59
CA LEU A 108 -11.99 5.32 -26.41
C LEU A 108 -13.25 4.44 -26.40
N ALA A 109 -13.98 4.37 -25.28
CA ALA A 109 -15.23 3.63 -25.17
C ALA A 109 -16.37 4.28 -25.99
N ASP A 110 -16.46 5.62 -25.95
CA ASP A 110 -17.48 6.38 -26.70
C ASP A 110 -17.26 6.32 -28.22
N SER A 111 -16.02 6.15 -28.68
CA SER A 111 -15.70 6.03 -30.11
C SER A 111 -16.07 4.68 -30.74
N LYS A 112 -16.47 3.69 -29.94
CA LYS A 112 -16.81 2.33 -30.37
C LYS A 112 -18.31 2.00 -30.28
N SER A 113 -19.14 2.96 -29.86
CA SER A 113 -20.62 2.88 -29.88
C SER A 113 -21.17 3.68 -31.05
#